data_AF-A0A7V0Q9J6-F1
#
_entry.id   AF-A0A7V0Q9J6-F1
#
_cell.length_a   1.000
_cell.length_b   1.000
_cell.length_c   1.000
_cell.angle_alpha   90.00
_cell.angle_beta   90.00
_cell.angle_gamma   90.00
#
_symmetry.space_group_name_H-M   'P 1'
#
loop_
_entity.id
_entity.type
_entity.pdbx_description
1 polymer ?
#
loop_
_entity_poly.entity_id
_entity_poly.type
_entity_poly.pdbx_seq_one_letter_code
_entity_poly.pdbx_strand_id
1 'polypeptide(L)'
;MDKPCGFAAPENEAKNMKHRMIYLIVPLAVLLVFSGCAFRPVISERPSTPLERLQSEFNREFNDPAFSNSYWGVAVQSLETGAYFYLRNADKSFRPASNMKLFTTGTALVRLSPDFTYRTKLYRTGRIESGTLKGDLVIRGSGDPSITGRFHDGNILAVFQNWADSLKQKDIRKITGRVIG
;
A
#
# COMPACT_ATOMS: atom_id res chain seq x y z
N MET A 1 79.65 -82.51 12.45
CA MET A 1 79.13 -81.74 13.59
C MET A 1 78.46 -80.49 13.05
N ASP A 2 77.29 -80.21 13.62
CA ASP A 2 76.60 -78.92 13.77
C ASP A 2 75.80 -78.30 12.60
N LYS A 3 74.49 -78.62 12.60
CA LYS A 3 73.41 -77.72 12.15
C LYS A 3 73.21 -76.59 13.17
N PRO A 4 72.72 -75.42 12.74
CA PRO A 4 71.38 -74.99 13.18
C PRO A 4 70.55 -74.43 12.01
N CYS A 5 69.29 -74.86 11.84
CA CYS A 5 68.07 -74.26 12.40
C CYS A 5 67.69 -72.93 11.74
N GLY A 6 66.73 -73.00 10.82
CA GLY A 6 66.03 -71.84 10.29
C GLY A 6 65.09 -71.21 11.32
N PHE A 7 64.86 -69.91 11.15
CA PHE A 7 63.81 -69.18 11.83
C PHE A 7 63.24 -68.14 10.87
N ALA A 8 61.94 -68.22 10.62
CA ALA A 8 61.20 -67.25 9.82
C ALA A 8 61.10 -65.92 10.57
N ALA A 9 61.37 -64.80 9.89
CA ALA A 9 61.09 -63.47 10.40
C ALA A 9 59.64 -63.06 10.03
N PRO A 10 58.83 -62.53 10.95
CA PRO A 10 57.45 -62.15 10.66
C PRO A 10 57.39 -60.80 9.95
N GLU A 11 56.88 -60.79 8.73
CA GLU A 11 56.73 -59.62 7.85
C GLU A 11 55.55 -58.68 8.22
N ASN A 12 55.07 -58.69 9.48
CA ASN A 12 53.76 -58.10 9.81
C ASN A 12 53.74 -57.01 10.90
N GLU A 13 54.87 -56.53 11.42
CA GLU A 13 54.85 -55.46 12.46
C GLU A 13 54.98 -54.02 11.91
N ALA A 14 55.65 -53.80 10.78
CA ALA A 14 55.86 -52.45 10.25
C ALA A 14 54.59 -51.79 9.66
N LYS A 15 53.58 -52.60 9.29
CA LYS A 15 52.35 -52.12 8.62
C LYS A 15 51.33 -51.51 9.59
N ASN A 16 51.37 -51.92 10.86
CA ASN A 16 50.47 -51.44 11.92
C ASN A 16 50.93 -50.14 12.61
N MET A 17 52.21 -49.77 12.52
CA MET A 17 52.71 -48.50 13.09
C MET A 17 52.30 -47.28 12.23
N LYS A 18 52.24 -47.44 10.90
CA LYS A 18 51.76 -46.39 9.98
C LYS A 18 50.26 -46.10 10.16
N HIS A 19 49.45 -47.12 10.42
CA HIS A 19 48.00 -46.95 10.65
C HIS A 19 47.71 -46.28 12.01
N ARG A 20 48.43 -46.66 13.08
CA ARG A 20 48.22 -46.04 14.41
C ARG A 20 48.60 -44.56 14.48
N MET A 21 49.59 -44.12 13.70
CA MET A 21 49.97 -42.70 13.59
C MET A 21 48.91 -41.87 12.83
N ILE A 22 48.29 -42.45 11.79
CA ILE A 22 47.21 -41.80 11.02
C ILE A 22 45.96 -41.58 11.88
N TYR A 23 45.60 -42.53 12.76
CA TYR A 23 44.43 -42.39 13.66
C TYR A 23 44.61 -41.39 14.81
N LEU A 24 45.83 -40.92 15.08
CA LEU A 24 46.11 -39.90 16.10
C LEU A 24 46.25 -38.48 15.51
N ILE A 25 46.67 -38.36 14.25
CA ILE A 25 46.88 -37.07 13.57
C ILE A 25 45.58 -36.54 12.92
N VAL A 26 44.73 -37.43 12.40
CA VAL A 26 43.46 -37.05 11.74
C VAL A 26 42.44 -36.41 12.70
N PRO A 27 42.17 -36.91 13.93
CA PRO A 27 41.21 -36.24 14.81
C PRO A 27 41.74 -34.91 15.35
N LEU A 28 43.06 -34.73 15.49
CA LEU A 28 43.68 -33.48 15.95
C LEU A 28 43.61 -32.37 14.89
N ALA A 29 43.79 -32.72 13.61
CA ALA A 29 43.62 -31.78 12.50
C ALA A 29 42.15 -31.40 12.28
N VAL A 30 41.20 -32.32 12.48
CA VAL A 30 39.76 -32.02 12.40
C VAL A 30 39.30 -31.10 13.56
N LEU A 31 39.83 -31.27 14.77
CA LEU A 31 39.56 -30.38 15.90
C LEU A 31 40.06 -28.93 15.69
N LEU A 32 41.16 -28.74 14.96
CA LEU A 32 41.67 -27.40 14.63
C LEU A 32 40.86 -26.68 13.54
N VAL A 33 40.17 -27.42 12.67
CA VAL A 33 39.26 -26.84 11.67
C VAL A 33 37.93 -26.39 12.31
N PHE A 34 37.49 -27.03 13.40
CA PHE A 34 36.27 -26.63 14.13
C PHE A 34 36.47 -25.47 15.12
N SER A 35 37.71 -25.17 15.55
CA SER A 35 38.03 -23.99 16.39
C SER A 35 38.25 -22.70 15.60
N GLY A 36 38.04 -22.71 14.28
CA GLY A 36 38.18 -21.56 13.39
C GLY A 36 37.01 -20.57 13.38
N CYS A 37 35.99 -20.75 14.23
CA CYS A 37 34.98 -19.72 14.49
C CYS A 37 35.60 -18.61 15.37
N ALA A 38 36.58 -17.90 14.84
CA ALA A 38 36.93 -16.59 15.36
C ALA A 38 35.64 -15.77 15.32
N PHE A 39 35.15 -15.41 16.50
CA PHE A 39 34.03 -14.50 16.71
C PHE A 39 34.40 -13.21 15.99
N ARG A 40 34.01 -13.07 14.71
CA ARG A 40 34.13 -11.79 14.02
C ARG A 40 33.19 -10.88 14.78
N PRO A 41 33.68 -9.84 15.47
CA PRO A 41 32.76 -8.85 16.02
C PRO A 41 31.96 -8.36 14.82
N VAL A 42 30.65 -8.61 14.84
CA VAL A 42 29.74 -7.89 13.96
C VAL A 42 29.87 -6.46 14.42
N ILE A 43 30.74 -5.69 13.75
CA ILE A 43 30.77 -4.26 13.90
C ILE A 43 29.39 -3.83 13.41
N SER A 44 28.53 -3.47 14.36
CA SER A 44 27.25 -2.83 14.06
C SER A 44 27.58 -1.49 13.44
N GLU A 45 27.76 -1.46 12.12
CA GLU A 45 27.92 -0.23 11.37
C GLU A 45 26.64 0.56 11.55
N ARG A 46 26.70 1.65 12.31
CA ARG A 46 25.61 2.60 12.38
C ARG A 46 25.33 3.05 10.94
N PRO A 47 24.05 3.12 10.51
CA PRO A 47 23.72 3.52 9.15
C PRO A 47 24.42 4.82 8.78
N SER A 48 25.28 4.73 7.77
CA SER A 48 26.34 5.70 7.51
C SER A 48 25.80 6.88 6.72
N THR A 49 24.84 6.63 5.82
CA THR A 49 24.18 7.66 5.02
C THR A 49 22.84 8.12 5.63
N PRO A 50 22.38 9.36 5.33
CA PRO A 50 21.05 9.80 5.74
C PRO A 50 19.92 8.88 5.25
N LEU A 51 20.04 8.34 4.03
CA LEU A 51 19.06 7.42 3.47
C LEU A 51 19.03 6.09 4.24
N GLU A 52 20.19 5.50 4.53
CA GLU A 52 20.28 4.27 5.33
C GLU A 52 19.69 4.48 6.73
N ARG A 53 19.90 5.64 7.35
CA ARG A 53 19.29 5.98 8.65
C ARG A 53 17.77 6.02 8.56
N LEU A 54 17.21 6.70 7.56
CA LEU A 54 15.78 6.76 7.32
C LEU A 54 15.18 5.37 7.09
N GLN A 55 15.83 4.55 6.26
CA GLN A 55 15.38 3.19 5.99
C GLN A 55 15.43 2.32 7.25
N SER A 56 16.48 2.46 8.07
CA SER A 56 16.59 1.77 9.36
C SER A 56 15.49 2.19 10.34
N GLU A 57 15.15 3.48 10.40
CA GLU A 57 14.05 3.97 11.23
C GLU A 57 12.72 3.40 10.77
N PHE A 58 12.38 3.49 9.49
CA PHE A 58 11.17 2.86 8.95
C PHE A 58 11.11 1.37 9.21
N ASN A 59 12.22 0.64 9.02
CA ASN A 59 12.27 -0.78 9.34
C ASN A 59 12.00 -1.05 10.82
N ARG A 60 12.47 -0.21 11.74
CA ARG A 60 12.17 -0.35 13.16
C ARG A 60 10.68 -0.15 13.43
N GLU A 61 10.09 0.94 12.95
CA GLU A 61 8.68 1.25 13.20
C GLU A 61 7.74 0.19 12.60
N PHE A 62 8.01 -0.23 11.37
CA PHE A 62 7.17 -1.17 10.63
C PHE A 62 7.34 -2.64 11.06
N ASN A 63 8.36 -2.95 11.86
CA ASN A 63 8.56 -4.25 12.50
C ASN A 63 8.31 -4.20 14.02
N ASP A 64 7.71 -3.12 14.56
CA ASP A 64 7.35 -3.05 15.97
C ASP A 64 6.40 -4.22 16.33
N PRO A 65 6.71 -5.00 17.39
CA PRO A 65 5.87 -6.12 17.85
C PRO A 65 4.40 -5.75 18.12
N ALA A 66 4.11 -4.49 18.44
CA ALA A 66 2.75 -3.98 18.60
C ALA A 66 1.90 -4.12 17.32
N PHE A 67 2.54 -4.20 16.15
CA PHE A 67 1.90 -4.40 14.85
C PHE A 67 2.13 -5.80 14.27
N SER A 68 2.40 -6.80 15.10
CA SER A 68 2.72 -8.18 14.68
C SER A 68 1.67 -8.85 13.77
N ASN A 69 0.40 -8.44 13.87
CA ASN A 69 -0.69 -8.93 13.01
C ASN A 69 -0.99 -8.03 11.79
N SER A 70 -0.23 -6.94 11.62
CA SER A 70 -0.43 -5.98 10.54
C SER A 70 0.39 -6.37 9.31
N TYR A 71 -0.22 -6.20 8.13
CA TYR A 71 0.48 -6.30 6.85
C TYR A 71 0.62 -4.91 6.25
N TRP A 72 1.86 -4.46 6.05
CA TRP A 72 2.16 -3.10 5.58
C TRP A 72 2.64 -3.10 4.15
N GLY A 73 2.11 -2.17 3.35
CA GLY A 73 2.64 -1.79 2.04
C GLY A 73 3.13 -0.35 2.12
N VAL A 74 4.38 -0.09 1.74
CA VAL A 74 5.00 1.23 1.84
C VAL A 74 5.83 1.48 0.59
N ALA A 75 5.65 2.64 -0.03
CA ALA A 75 6.51 3.14 -1.09
C ALA A 75 6.75 4.64 -0.88
N VAL A 76 8.02 5.03 -0.82
CA VAL A 76 8.44 6.44 -0.68
C VAL A 76 9.31 6.75 -1.88
N GLN A 77 8.89 7.73 -2.69
CA GLN A 77 9.52 8.07 -3.96
C GLN A 77 9.77 9.56 -4.07
N SER A 78 10.94 9.93 -4.60
CA SER A 78 11.22 11.30 -5.04
C SER A 78 10.40 11.63 -6.28
N LEU A 79 9.64 12.71 -6.23
CA LEU A 79 8.91 13.21 -7.41
C LEU A 79 9.83 13.89 -8.43
N GLU A 80 11.01 14.36 -8.00
CA GLU A 80 11.99 15.02 -8.88
C GLU A 80 12.81 14.01 -9.69
N THR A 81 13.32 12.96 -9.02
CA THR A 81 14.25 12.00 -9.63
C THR A 81 13.61 10.67 -9.99
N GLY A 82 12.41 10.38 -9.45
CA GLY A 82 11.77 9.06 -9.56
C GLY A 82 12.41 7.97 -8.69
N ALA A 83 13.48 8.27 -7.95
CA ALA A 83 14.16 7.29 -7.09
C ALA A 83 13.29 6.91 -5.89
N TYR A 84 13.21 5.61 -5.59
CA TYR A 84 12.58 5.13 -4.37
C TYR A 84 13.55 5.21 -3.19
N PHE A 85 13.12 5.85 -2.11
CA PHE A 85 13.85 5.92 -0.86
C PHE A 85 13.52 4.76 0.07
N TYR A 86 12.31 4.18 -0.05
CA TYR A 86 11.89 3.03 0.72
C TYR A 86 10.80 2.24 0.01
N LEU A 87 10.89 0.92 0.05
CA LEU A 87 9.90 -0.01 -0.50
C LEU A 87 9.67 -1.16 0.49
N ARG A 88 8.41 -1.47 0.79
CA ARG A 88 7.99 -2.66 1.54
C ARG A 88 6.71 -3.19 0.93
N ASN A 89 6.72 -4.45 0.45
CA ASN A 89 5.55 -5.12 -0.14
C ASN A 89 4.80 -4.27 -1.20
N ALA A 90 5.52 -3.42 -1.93
CA ALA A 90 4.91 -2.41 -2.81
C ALA A 90 4.17 -3.02 -4.01
N ASP A 91 4.50 -4.26 -4.37
CA ASP A 91 3.90 -5.04 -5.46
C ASP A 91 2.71 -5.90 -5.01
N LYS A 92 2.28 -5.79 -3.74
CA LYS A 92 1.24 -6.63 -3.16
C LYS A 92 -0.11 -5.92 -3.14
N SER A 93 -1.19 -6.71 -3.20
CA SER A 93 -2.55 -6.19 -3.15
C SER A 93 -2.96 -5.85 -1.72
N PHE A 94 -3.60 -4.69 -1.55
CA PHE A 94 -4.15 -4.22 -0.27
C PHE A 94 -5.61 -3.79 -0.43
N ARG A 95 -6.34 -3.69 0.68
CA ARG A 95 -7.64 -3.01 0.74
C ARG A 95 -7.38 -1.52 0.92
N PRO A 96 -7.56 -0.67 -0.12
CA PRO A 96 -7.15 0.74 -0.04
C PRO A 96 -8.08 1.59 0.84
N ALA A 97 -9.26 1.08 1.21
CA ALA A 97 -10.29 1.84 1.93
C ALA A 97 -10.52 3.22 1.27
N SER A 98 -10.52 4.31 2.04
CA SER A 98 -10.70 5.66 1.50
C SER A 98 -9.56 6.14 0.59
N ASN A 99 -8.40 5.48 0.54
CA ASN A 99 -7.36 5.80 -0.45
C ASN A 99 -7.82 5.49 -1.88
N MET A 100 -8.86 4.66 -2.07
CA MET A 100 -9.53 4.48 -3.36
C MET A 100 -10.01 5.81 -3.97
N LYS A 101 -10.32 6.81 -3.12
CA LYS A 101 -10.74 8.13 -3.57
C LYS A 101 -9.69 8.79 -4.46
N LEU A 102 -8.39 8.54 -4.27
CA LEU A 102 -7.34 9.09 -5.14
C LEU A 102 -7.54 8.66 -6.61
N PHE A 103 -7.91 7.40 -6.84
CA PHE A 103 -8.20 6.90 -8.19
C PHE A 103 -9.50 7.46 -8.74
N THR A 104 -10.57 7.48 -7.94
CA THR A 104 -11.86 8.01 -8.37
C THR A 104 -11.77 9.51 -8.68
N THR A 105 -11.10 10.31 -7.85
CA THR A 105 -10.95 11.75 -8.07
C THR A 105 -10.01 12.05 -9.22
N GLY A 106 -8.88 11.34 -9.34
CA GLY A 106 -7.99 11.47 -10.49
C GLY A 106 -8.70 11.14 -11.80
N THR A 107 -9.48 10.05 -11.82
CA THR A 107 -10.31 9.68 -12.97
C THR A 107 -11.37 10.74 -13.28
N ALA A 108 -12.05 11.27 -12.26
CA ALA A 108 -13.04 12.32 -12.43
C ALA A 108 -12.42 13.58 -13.05
N LEU A 109 -11.25 14.02 -12.58
CA LEU A 109 -10.55 15.18 -13.14
C LEU A 109 -10.19 14.98 -14.61
N VAL A 110 -9.68 13.80 -14.99
CA VAL A 110 -9.34 13.48 -16.38
C VAL A 110 -10.58 13.38 -17.27
N ARG A 111 -11.68 12.79 -16.76
CA ARG A 111 -12.88 12.53 -17.57
C ARG A 111 -13.84 13.71 -17.67
N LEU A 112 -13.96 14.51 -16.61
CA LEU A 112 -14.91 15.60 -16.52
C LEU A 112 -14.27 16.96 -16.82
N SER A 113 -12.95 17.09 -16.68
CA SER A 113 -12.20 18.35 -16.56
C SER A 113 -12.41 19.02 -15.18
N PRO A 114 -11.40 19.76 -14.67
CA PRO A 114 -11.55 20.59 -13.47
C PRO A 114 -12.68 21.64 -13.56
N ASP A 115 -13.08 22.05 -14.77
CA ASP A 115 -14.12 23.07 -14.99
C ASP A 115 -15.53 22.48 -15.09
N PHE A 116 -15.69 21.17 -14.87
CA PHE A 116 -16.99 20.52 -14.96
C PHE A 116 -17.98 21.10 -13.96
N THR A 117 -19.20 21.34 -14.43
CA THR A 117 -20.33 21.77 -13.60
C THR A 117 -21.52 20.86 -13.82
N TYR A 118 -22.12 20.40 -12.73
CA TYR A 118 -23.39 19.69 -12.78
C TYR A 118 -24.51 20.65 -13.19
N ARG A 119 -25.52 20.14 -13.90
CA ARG A 119 -26.66 20.92 -14.38
C ARG A 119 -27.96 20.21 -14.08
N THR A 120 -28.63 20.66 -13.02
CA THR A 120 -30.02 20.27 -12.73
C THR A 120 -30.97 21.15 -13.53
N LYS A 121 -31.87 20.54 -14.30
CA LYS A 121 -32.80 21.25 -15.19
C LYS A 121 -34.23 21.09 -14.73
N LEU A 122 -35.01 22.17 -14.76
CA LEU A 122 -36.44 22.17 -14.48
C LEU A 122 -37.21 22.28 -15.80
N TYR A 123 -38.06 21.30 -16.08
CA TYR A 123 -38.93 21.24 -17.24
C TYR A 123 -40.40 21.35 -16.81
N ARG A 124 -41.26 21.74 -17.76
CA ARG A 124 -42.72 21.73 -17.60
C ARG A 124 -43.37 21.01 -18.77
N THR A 125 -44.45 20.27 -18.51
CA THR A 125 -45.22 19.58 -19.56
C THR A 125 -46.46 20.35 -20.02
N GLY A 126 -46.92 21.34 -19.24
CA GLY A 126 -48.13 22.13 -19.48
C GLY A 126 -47.87 23.63 -19.66
N ARG A 127 -48.94 24.39 -19.94
CA ARG A 127 -48.90 25.86 -20.10
C ARG A 127 -49.03 26.58 -18.75
N ILE A 128 -48.60 27.83 -18.73
CA ILE A 128 -48.74 28.73 -17.58
C ILE A 128 -49.91 29.66 -17.89
N GLU A 129 -50.94 29.66 -17.05
CA GLU A 129 -52.15 30.48 -17.18
C GLU A 129 -52.38 31.21 -15.86
N SER A 130 -52.32 32.55 -15.88
CA SER A 130 -52.56 33.40 -14.71
C SER A 130 -51.81 32.92 -13.46
N GLY A 131 -50.49 32.76 -13.55
CA GLY A 131 -49.69 32.27 -12.42
C GLY A 131 -49.72 30.75 -12.20
N THR A 132 -50.52 29.98 -12.95
CA THR A 132 -50.73 28.54 -12.70
C THR A 132 -50.16 27.68 -13.81
N LEU A 133 -49.21 26.81 -13.48
CA LEU A 133 -48.76 25.73 -14.35
C LEU A 133 -49.82 24.61 -14.40
N LYS A 134 -50.49 24.49 -15.55
CA LYS A 134 -51.46 23.45 -15.88
C LYS A 134 -50.76 22.20 -16.42
N GLY A 135 -49.94 21.58 -15.59
CA GLY A 135 -49.16 20.39 -15.94
C GLY A 135 -48.15 20.05 -14.87
N ASP A 136 -47.26 19.12 -15.18
CA ASP A 136 -46.23 18.64 -14.26
C ASP A 136 -44.99 19.54 -14.32
N LEU A 137 -44.34 19.72 -13.17
CA LEU A 137 -42.98 20.24 -13.07
C LEU A 137 -42.03 19.05 -12.92
N VAL A 138 -41.04 18.95 -13.80
CA VAL A 138 -40.07 17.85 -13.82
C VAL A 138 -38.68 18.39 -13.51
N ILE A 139 -38.09 17.93 -12.41
CA ILE A 139 -36.72 18.21 -11.99
C ILE A 139 -35.85 17.08 -12.51
N ARG A 140 -34.89 17.38 -13.37
CA ARG A 140 -33.94 16.40 -13.90
C ARG A 140 -32.58 16.68 -13.31
N GLY A 141 -32.21 15.91 -12.28
CA GLY A 141 -30.88 15.93 -11.68
C GLY A 141 -29.83 15.31 -12.60
N SER A 142 -28.59 15.79 -12.50
CA SER A 142 -27.41 15.21 -13.16
C SER A 142 -26.41 14.59 -12.17
N GLY A 143 -26.82 14.38 -10.92
CA GLY A 143 -25.96 13.86 -9.85
C GLY A 143 -25.12 14.94 -9.14
N ASP A 144 -25.61 16.18 -9.05
CA ASP A 144 -24.93 17.28 -8.37
C ASP A 144 -24.71 16.96 -6.86
N PRO A 145 -23.46 16.74 -6.41
CA PRO A 145 -23.17 16.40 -5.03
C PRO A 145 -23.18 17.62 -4.10
N SER A 146 -23.36 18.83 -4.64
CA SER A 146 -23.40 20.09 -3.88
C SER A 146 -24.79 20.50 -3.42
N ILE A 147 -25.83 19.70 -3.71
CA ILE A 147 -27.18 19.89 -3.12
C ILE A 147 -27.13 19.52 -1.63
N THR A 148 -26.62 20.44 -0.82
CA THR A 148 -26.39 20.29 0.61
C THR A 148 -26.31 21.66 1.28
N GLY A 149 -26.61 21.73 2.58
CA GLY A 149 -26.47 22.98 3.35
C GLY A 149 -25.01 23.39 3.61
N ARG A 150 -24.03 22.51 3.35
CA ARG A 150 -22.60 22.77 3.62
C ARG A 150 -22.09 24.05 2.96
N PHE A 151 -22.59 24.38 1.77
CA PHE A 151 -22.14 25.53 0.97
C PHE A 151 -23.07 26.75 1.11
N HIS A 152 -24.00 26.70 2.06
CA HIS A 152 -25.07 27.69 2.21
C HIS A 152 -25.34 28.00 3.69
N ASP A 153 -24.29 28.16 4.50
CA ASP A 153 -24.40 28.51 5.94
C ASP A 153 -25.32 27.56 6.74
N GLY A 154 -25.35 26.27 6.36
CA GLY A 154 -26.20 25.25 6.98
C GLY A 154 -27.63 25.19 6.43
N ASN A 155 -28.03 26.10 5.52
CA ASN A 155 -29.35 26.09 4.90
C ASN A 155 -29.46 24.97 3.85
N ILE A 156 -30.01 23.82 4.27
CA ILE A 156 -30.27 22.68 3.39
C ILE A 156 -31.28 22.97 2.27
N LEU A 157 -32.08 24.02 2.42
CA LEU A 157 -33.11 24.39 1.45
C LEU A 157 -32.65 25.41 0.40
N ALA A 158 -31.45 25.96 0.51
CA ALA A 158 -30.97 27.07 -0.34
C ALA A 158 -31.10 26.79 -1.85
N VAL A 159 -30.69 25.59 -2.30
CA VAL A 159 -30.81 25.21 -3.72
C VAL A 159 -32.26 25.15 -4.17
N PHE A 160 -33.15 24.59 -3.34
CA PHE A 160 -34.57 24.49 -3.64
C PHE A 160 -35.27 25.87 -3.61
N GLN A 161 -34.83 26.77 -2.72
CA GLN A 161 -35.28 28.16 -2.69
C GLN A 161 -34.90 28.88 -3.98
N ASN A 162 -33.67 28.73 -4.46
CA ASN A 162 -33.22 29.29 -5.73
C ASN A 162 -34.06 28.77 -6.92
N TRP A 163 -34.44 27.49 -6.91
CA TRP A 163 -35.35 26.94 -7.90
C TRP A 163 -36.75 27.52 -7.80
N ALA A 164 -37.31 27.61 -6.59
CA ALA A 164 -38.61 28.21 -6.35
C ALA A 164 -38.65 29.67 -6.81
N ASP A 165 -37.59 30.44 -6.55
CA ASP A 165 -37.50 31.83 -6.99
C ASP A 165 -37.35 31.94 -8.50
N SER A 166 -36.62 31.02 -9.14
CA SER A 166 -36.55 30.92 -10.60
C SER A 166 -37.92 30.62 -11.23
N LEU A 167 -38.73 29.76 -10.60
CA LEU A 167 -40.11 29.50 -11.03
C LEU A 167 -40.99 30.73 -10.83
N LYS A 168 -40.84 31.44 -9.71
CA LYS A 168 -41.58 32.69 -9.46
C LYS A 168 -41.24 33.78 -10.49
N GLN A 169 -39.98 33.92 -10.87
CA GLN A 169 -39.57 34.86 -11.93
C GLN A 169 -40.20 34.53 -13.29
N LYS A 170 -40.60 33.27 -13.51
CA LYS A 170 -41.32 32.82 -14.72
C LYS A 170 -42.85 32.85 -14.58
N ASP A 171 -43.37 33.59 -13.60
CA ASP A 171 -44.80 33.68 -13.27
C ASP A 171 -45.45 32.31 -12.95
N ILE A 172 -44.71 31.38 -12.34
CA ILE A 172 -45.28 30.15 -11.80
C ILE A 172 -45.47 30.35 -10.30
N ARG A 173 -46.72 30.41 -9.84
CA ARG A 173 -47.15 30.56 -8.44
C ARG A 173 -47.90 29.33 -7.93
N LYS A 174 -48.55 28.60 -8.83
CA LYS A 174 -49.31 27.38 -8.53
C LYS A 174 -48.97 26.31 -9.56
N ILE A 175 -48.86 25.05 -9.12
CA ILE A 175 -48.69 23.89 -9.99
C ILE A 175 -49.89 22.98 -9.71
N THR A 176 -50.68 22.64 -10.73
CA THR A 176 -51.84 21.74 -10.57
C THR A 176 -51.52 20.29 -10.90
N GLY A 177 -50.42 20.05 -11.62
CA GLY A 177 -49.89 18.71 -11.82
C GLY A 177 -48.94 18.30 -10.69
N ARG A 178 -48.12 17.29 -10.97
CA ARG A 178 -47.16 16.71 -10.04
C ARG A 178 -45.83 17.45 -10.09
N VAL A 179 -45.08 17.34 -9.00
CA VAL A 179 -43.64 17.62 -8.98
C VAL A 179 -42.93 16.28 -9.07
N ILE A 180 -42.13 16.09 -10.11
CA ILE A 180 -41.43 14.84 -10.41
C ILE A 180 -39.93 15.12 -10.33
N GLY A 181 -39.18 14.30 -9.59
CA GLY A 181 -37.73 14.43 -9.41
C GLY A 181 -37.02 13.09 -9.53
#